data_AF-A0A2D9QX99-F1
#
_entry.id   AF-A0A2D9QX99-F1
#
_cell.length_a   1.000
_cell.length_b   1.000
_cell.length_c   1.000
_cell.angle_alpha   90.00
_cell.angle_beta   90.00
_cell.angle_gamma   90.00
#
_symmetry.space_group_name_H-M   'P 1'
#
loop_
_entity.id
_entity.type
_entity.pdbx_description
1 polymer ?
#
loop_
_entity_poly.entity_id
_entity_poly.type
_entity_poly.pdbx_seq_one_letter_code
_entity_poly.pdbx_strand_id
1 'polypeptide(L)'
;METNGIGDWYSITDALGRLNVSRRTLYDRINKGELQSKKDGKYRFVWVDSTFDMYYETYTDTNGSHKNILTELQNQVQYFKDRCDKLETDLREQSMRHGTTIFQIIQQNQLLLEQGRKPFWKFW
;
A
#
# COMPACT_ATOMS: atom_id res chain seq x y z
N MET A 1 -2.20 -13.68 -38.17
CA MET A 1 -2.21 -14.04 -36.74
C MET A 1 -3.06 -13.02 -36.04
N GLU A 2 -4.04 -13.47 -35.27
CA GLU A 2 -5.07 -12.64 -34.64
C GLU A 2 -4.48 -11.90 -33.43
N THR A 3 -4.72 -10.59 -33.35
CA THR A 3 -4.38 -9.76 -32.19
C THR A 3 -5.52 -9.85 -31.18
N ASN A 4 -5.51 -10.88 -30.34
CA ASN A 4 -6.58 -11.14 -29.36
C ASN A 4 -6.45 -10.29 -28.09
N GLY A 5 -6.27 -8.97 -28.21
CA GLY A 5 -6.08 -8.09 -27.05
C GLY A 5 -6.44 -6.63 -27.30
N ILE A 6 -6.73 -5.91 -26.22
CA ILE A 6 -6.79 -4.44 -26.18
C ILE A 6 -5.34 -3.98 -26.31
N GLY A 7 -4.94 -3.47 -27.46
CA GLY A 7 -3.56 -3.08 -27.72
C GLY A 7 -3.47 -2.16 -28.92
N ASP A 8 -2.33 -1.50 -29.07
CA ASP A 8 -2.09 -0.55 -30.16
C ASP A 8 -0.75 -0.82 -30.85
N TRP A 9 -0.65 -0.35 -32.09
CA TRP A 9 0.58 -0.41 -32.88
C TRP A 9 1.47 0.78 -32.56
N TYR A 10 2.63 0.51 -31.98
CA TYR A 10 3.62 1.52 -31.64
C TYR A 10 4.82 1.49 -32.56
N SER A 11 5.41 2.66 -32.79
CA SER A 11 6.71 2.75 -33.46
C SER A 11 7.79 2.09 -32.60
N ILE A 12 8.93 1.71 -33.20
CA ILE A 12 10.04 1.15 -32.42
C ILE A 12 10.46 2.11 -31.30
N THR A 13 10.51 3.41 -31.54
CA THR A 13 10.91 4.40 -30.52
C THR A 13 9.92 4.47 -29.37
N ASP A 14 8.62 4.45 -29.66
CA ASP A 14 7.59 4.53 -28.62
C ASP A 14 7.50 3.23 -27.82
N ALA A 15 7.66 2.09 -28.50
CA ALA A 15 7.69 0.78 -27.87
C ALA A 15 8.86 0.62 -26.90
N LEU A 16 10.02 1.24 -27.18
CA LEU A 16 11.15 1.22 -26.24
C LEU A 16 10.83 1.95 -24.94
N GLY A 17 10.13 3.09 -25.03
CA GLY A 17 9.71 3.86 -23.86
C GLY A 17 8.66 3.11 -23.04
N ARG A 18 7.64 2.56 -23.70
CA ARG A 18 6.54 1.85 -23.02
C ARG A 18 6.97 0.54 -22.38
N LEU A 19 7.76 -0.26 -23.09
CA LEU A 19 8.24 -1.55 -22.57
C LEU A 19 9.46 -1.40 -21.65
N ASN A 20 10.04 -0.19 -21.56
CA ASN A 20 11.28 0.10 -20.84
C ASN A 20 12.41 -0.90 -21.16
N VAL A 21 12.58 -1.24 -22.44
CA VAL A 21 13.60 -2.19 -22.90
C VAL A 21 14.61 -1.53 -23.83
N SER A 22 15.81 -2.09 -23.88
CA SER A 22 16.80 -1.67 -24.86
C SER A 22 16.38 -2.06 -26.28
N ARG A 23 16.86 -1.31 -27.28
CA ARG A 23 16.60 -1.59 -28.70
C ARG A 23 16.99 -3.01 -29.09
N ARG A 24 18.09 -3.52 -28.55
CA ARG A 24 18.57 -4.88 -28.79
C ARG A 24 17.58 -5.91 -28.26
N THR A 25 17.17 -5.75 -27.01
CA THR A 25 16.20 -6.64 -26.35
C THR A 25 14.87 -6.66 -27.10
N LEU A 26 14.39 -5.50 -27.58
CA LEU A 26 13.16 -5.43 -28.37
C LEU A 26 13.26 -6.26 -29.66
N TYR A 27 14.36 -6.13 -30.41
CA TYR A 27 14.57 -6.93 -31.62
C TYR A 27 14.76 -8.42 -31.31
N ASP A 28 15.43 -8.77 -30.22
CA ASP A 28 15.58 -10.15 -29.78
C ASP A 28 14.21 -10.80 -29.49
N ARG A 29 13.31 -10.08 -28.82
CA ARG A 29 11.92 -10.55 -28.56
C ARG A 29 11.10 -10.70 -29.84
N ILE A 30 11.27 -9.78 -30.81
CA ILE A 30 10.66 -9.89 -32.14
C ILE A 30 11.19 -11.14 -32.86
N ASN A 31 12.50 -11.37 -32.82
CA ASN A 31 13.12 -12.54 -33.48
C ASN A 31 12.72 -13.87 -32.82
N LYS A 32 12.47 -13.87 -31.50
CA LYS A 32 11.94 -15.02 -30.77
C LYS A 32 10.45 -15.27 -31.01
N GLY A 33 9.75 -14.34 -31.67
CA GLY A 33 8.30 -14.43 -31.92
C GLY A 33 7.43 -14.10 -30.69
N GLU A 34 8.02 -13.54 -29.63
CA GLU A 34 7.31 -13.14 -28.41
C GLU A 34 6.49 -11.85 -28.63
N LEU A 35 6.91 -11.00 -29.58
CA LEU A 35 6.23 -9.76 -29.94
C LEU A 35 5.82 -9.79 -31.41
N GLN A 36 4.56 -9.41 -31.67
CA GLN A 36 4.09 -9.21 -33.04
C GLN A 36 4.66 -7.91 -33.60
N SER A 37 5.25 -8.01 -34.80
CA SER A 37 5.75 -6.85 -35.52
C SER A 37 5.19 -6.81 -36.94
N LYS A 38 4.89 -5.60 -37.42
CA LYS A 38 4.53 -5.35 -38.81
C LYS A 38 5.50 -4.37 -39.43
N LYS A 39 5.84 -4.58 -40.70
CA LYS A 39 6.65 -3.65 -41.48
C LYS A 39 5.74 -2.92 -42.47
N ASP A 40 5.75 -1.60 -42.40
CA ASP A 40 5.01 -0.73 -43.31
C ASP A 40 5.99 0.20 -44.02
N GLY A 41 6.32 -0.14 -45.26
CA GLY A 41 7.37 0.50 -46.05
C GLY A 41 8.74 0.47 -45.38
N LYS A 42 9.27 1.66 -45.05
CA LYS A 42 10.56 1.83 -44.34
C LYS A 42 10.44 1.65 -42.83
N TYR A 43 9.24 1.76 -42.27
CA TYR A 43 9.02 1.76 -40.83
C TYR A 43 8.57 0.39 -40.33
N ARG A 44 8.90 0.09 -39.07
CA ARG A 44 8.47 -1.12 -38.37
C ARG A 44 7.69 -0.71 -37.13
N PHE A 45 6.59 -1.41 -36.89
CA PHE A 45 5.71 -1.21 -35.75
C PHE A 45 5.60 -2.49 -34.95
N VAL A 46 5.39 -2.35 -33.65
CA VAL A 46 5.26 -3.46 -32.69
C VAL A 46 3.89 -3.33 -32.04
N TRP A 47 3.18 -4.46 -31.96
CA TRP A 47 1.94 -4.52 -31.20
C TRP A 47 2.27 -4.60 -29.72
N VAL A 48 1.76 -3.66 -28.92
CA VAL A 48 1.89 -3.68 -27.47
C VAL A 48 0.49 -3.76 -26.89
N ASP A 49 0.25 -4.79 -26.08
CA ASP A 49 -1.00 -4.99 -25.36
C ASP A 49 -1.10 -3.95 -24.23
N SER A 50 -2.24 -3.30 -24.08
CA SER A 50 -2.50 -2.28 -23.05
C SER A 50 -2.42 -2.84 -21.63
N THR A 51 -2.52 -4.16 -21.45
CA THR A 51 -2.28 -4.82 -20.16
C THR A 51 -0.81 -4.84 -19.76
N PHE A 52 0.13 -4.68 -20.70
CA PHE A 52 1.56 -4.60 -20.39
C PHE A 52 1.89 -3.34 -19.61
N ASP A 53 1.23 -2.20 -19.88
CA ASP A 53 1.48 -0.94 -19.15
C ASP A 53 1.22 -1.09 -17.63
N MET A 54 0.48 -2.12 -17.19
CA MET A 54 0.13 -2.36 -15.79
C MET A 54 1.11 -3.29 -15.03
N TYR A 55 2.00 -4.04 -15.72
CA TYR A 55 2.85 -5.06 -15.09
C TYR A 55 4.32 -4.64 -14.91
N TYR A 56 4.82 -3.62 -15.62
CA TYR A 56 6.24 -3.28 -15.66
C TYR A 56 6.72 -2.19 -14.66
N GLU A 57 5.91 -1.81 -13.67
CA GLU A 57 6.46 -1.09 -12.50
C GLU A 57 7.38 -1.97 -11.63
N THR A 58 7.52 -3.25 -11.93
CA THR A 58 8.47 -4.12 -11.21
C THR A 58 9.82 -4.17 -11.93
N TYR A 59 10.64 -3.16 -11.62
CA TYR A 59 12.07 -3.05 -11.93
C TYR A 59 12.82 -4.39 -11.83
N THR A 60 13.18 -4.97 -12.99
CA THR A 60 14.13 -6.08 -13.07
C THR A 60 15.40 -5.60 -13.76
N ASP A 61 16.19 -4.75 -13.10
CA ASP A 61 17.65 -4.74 -13.24
C ASP A 61 18.28 -3.67 -12.35
N THR A 62 18.80 -4.09 -11.19
CA THR A 62 20.05 -3.57 -10.57
C THR A 62 20.40 -4.40 -9.33
N ASN A 63 21.26 -5.39 -9.58
CA ASN A 63 22.10 -6.18 -8.67
C ASN A 63 22.27 -5.66 -7.23
N GLY A 64 21.77 -6.43 -6.25
CA GLY A 64 22.19 -6.45 -4.84
C GLY A 64 21.73 -5.30 -3.94
N SER A 65 21.94 -4.05 -4.37
CA SER A 65 21.72 -2.86 -3.55
C SER A 65 20.23 -2.56 -3.31
N HIS A 66 19.40 -2.68 -4.36
CA HIS A 66 17.96 -2.40 -4.24
C HIS A 66 17.19 -3.47 -3.47
N LYS A 67 17.64 -4.74 -3.50
CA LYS A 67 17.03 -5.80 -2.68
C LYS A 67 17.19 -5.49 -1.19
N ASN A 68 18.35 -5.00 -0.78
CA ASN A 68 18.61 -4.61 0.61
C ASN A 68 17.72 -3.43 1.02
N ILE A 69 17.58 -2.42 0.15
CA ILE A 69 16.71 -1.26 0.38
C ILE A 69 15.24 -1.69 0.48
N LEU A 70 14.77 -2.58 -0.41
CA LEU A 70 13.41 -3.09 -0.35
C LEU A 70 13.15 -3.90 0.92
N THR A 71 14.09 -4.74 1.35
CA THR A 71 13.96 -5.48 2.62
C THR A 71 13.97 -4.54 3.82
N GLU A 72 14.79 -3.49 3.78
CA GLU A 72 14.83 -2.48 4.84
C GLU A 72 13.53 -1.68 4.92
N LEU A 73 12.98 -1.25 3.77
CA LEU A 73 11.68 -0.59 3.69
C LEU A 73 10.56 -1.49 4.18
N GLN A 74 10.56 -2.77 3.81
CA GLN A 74 9.60 -3.74 4.33
C GLN A 74 9.69 -3.89 5.85
N ASN A 75 10.92 -3.98 6.39
CA ASN A 75 11.14 -4.04 7.84
C ASN A 75 10.68 -2.76 8.55
N GLN A 76 10.93 -1.59 7.96
CA GLN A 76 10.47 -0.31 8.51
C GLN A 76 8.94 -0.23 8.52
N VAL A 77 8.29 -0.61 7.41
CA VAL A 77 6.82 -0.67 7.33
C VAL A 77 6.25 -1.64 8.37
N GLN A 78 6.88 -2.80 8.54
CA GLN A 78 6.44 -3.76 9.56
C GLN A 78 6.59 -3.19 10.97
N TYR A 79 7.74 -2.58 11.27
CA TYR A 79 7.97 -1.92 12.56
C TYR A 79 6.94 -0.82 12.85
N PHE A 80 6.59 0.00 11.86
CA PHE A 80 5.59 1.03 12.03
C PHE A 80 4.19 0.45 12.27
N LYS A 81 3.82 -0.62 11.57
CA LYS A 81 2.56 -1.34 11.81
C LYS A 81 2.51 -1.89 13.24
N ASP A 82 3.54 -2.65 13.65
CA ASP A 82 3.62 -3.21 15.00
C ASP A 82 3.58 -2.12 16.08
N ARG A 83 4.18 -0.96 15.81
CA ARG A 83 4.17 0.19 16.72
C ARG A 83 2.79 0.83 16.80
N CYS A 84 2.08 0.98 15.68
CA CYS A 84 0.71 1.46 15.68
C CYS A 84 -0.20 0.51 16.47
N ASP A 85 -0.08 -0.80 16.24
CA ASP A 85 -0.87 -1.80 16.96
C ASP A 85 -0.64 -1.71 18.48
N LYS A 86 0.62 -1.59 18.91
CA LYS A 86 0.96 -1.39 20.34
C LYS A 86 0.35 -0.10 20.90
N LEU A 87 0.48 1.01 20.18
CA LEU A 87 -0.08 2.29 20.62
C LEU A 87 -1.61 2.23 20.72
N GLU A 88 -2.29 1.54 19.80
CA GLU A 88 -3.73 1.32 19.87
C GLU A 88 -4.11 0.46 21.09
N THR A 89 -3.36 -0.60 21.37
CA THR A 89 -3.60 -1.41 22.58
C THR A 89 -3.39 -0.63 23.86
N ASP A 90 -2.33 0.19 23.94
CA ASP A 90 -2.02 1.01 25.10
C ASP A 90 -3.10 2.08 25.33
N LEU A 91 -3.55 2.74 24.26
CA LEU A 91 -4.64 3.72 24.32
C LEU A 91 -5.94 3.09 24.80
N ARG A 92 -6.26 1.89 24.31
CA ARG A 92 -7.45 1.15 24.75
C ARG A 92 -7.35 0.80 26.24
N GLU A 93 -6.19 0.36 26.71
CA GLU A 93 -5.97 0.07 28.12
C GLU A 93 -6.08 1.32 28.99
N GLN A 94 -5.46 2.43 28.56
CA GLN A 94 -5.58 3.72 29.24
C GLN A 94 -7.03 4.19 29.31
N SER A 95 -7.78 4.10 28.21
CA SER A 95 -9.21 4.43 28.17
C SER A 95 -10.01 3.62 29.21
N MET A 96 -9.76 2.31 29.32
CA MET A 96 -10.41 1.46 30.33
C MET A 96 -10.03 1.85 31.77
N ARG A 97 -8.75 2.14 32.01
CA ARG A 97 -8.28 2.63 33.33
C ARG A 97 -8.96 3.95 33.69
N HIS A 98 -8.98 4.91 32.77
CA HIS A 98 -9.64 6.19 32.97
C HIS A 98 -11.15 6.04 33.23
N GLY A 99 -11.85 5.20 32.47
CA GLY A 99 -13.27 4.90 32.68
C GLY A 99 -13.54 4.34 34.08
N THR A 100 -12.66 3.45 34.56
CA THR A 100 -12.75 2.87 35.91
C THR A 100 -12.54 3.94 36.99
N THR A 101 -11.52 4.78 36.85
CA THR A 101 -11.24 5.88 37.80
C THR A 101 -12.39 6.88 37.84
N ILE A 102 -12.94 7.26 36.69
CA ILE A 102 -14.10 8.17 36.60
C ILE A 102 -15.30 7.56 37.32
N PHE A 103 -15.57 6.26 37.10
CA PHE A 103 -16.66 5.57 37.78
C PHE A 103 -16.50 5.58 39.31
N GLN A 104 -15.28 5.31 39.81
CA GLN A 104 -14.98 5.37 41.24
C GLN A 104 -15.20 6.78 41.82
N ILE A 105 -14.77 7.83 41.12
CA ILE A 105 -14.98 9.24 41.53
C ILE A 105 -16.48 9.57 41.57
N ILE A 106 -17.25 9.15 40.56
CA ILE A 106 -18.70 9.37 40.52
C ILE A 106 -19.37 8.69 41.73
N GLN A 107 -18.98 7.45 42.04
CA GLN A 107 -19.52 6.72 43.19
C GLN A 107 -19.20 7.42 44.51
N GLN A 108 -17.95 7.86 44.70
CA GLN A 108 -17.55 8.64 45.89
C GLN A 108 -18.36 9.93 46.03
N ASN A 109 -18.55 10.67 44.94
CA ASN A 109 -19.33 11.91 44.94
C ASN A 109 -20.81 11.66 45.29
N GLN A 110 -21.41 10.57 44.80
CA GLN A 110 -22.78 10.20 45.17
C GLN A 110 -22.91 9.91 46.67
N LEU A 111 -21.98 9.11 47.23
CA LEU A 111 -21.97 8.82 48.67
C LEU A 111 -21.85 10.07 49.53
N LEU A 112 -21.01 11.03 49.12
CA LEU A 112 -20.88 12.32 49.82
C LEU A 112 -22.18 13.14 49.78
N LEU A 113 -22.88 13.15 48.64
CA LEU A 113 -24.17 13.82 48.51
C LEU A 113 -25.26 13.15 49.37
N GLU A 114 -25.26 11.82 49.47
CA GLU A 114 -26.18 11.08 50.34
C GLU A 114 -25.91 11.33 51.83
N GLN A 115 -24.64 11.41 52.23
CA GLN A 115 -24.25 11.75 53.61
C GLN A 115 -24.65 13.17 54.01
N GLY A 116 -24.57 14.13 53.07
CA GLY A 116 -25.01 15.51 53.27
C GLY A 116 -26.53 15.68 53.32
N ARG A 117 -27.31 14.72 52.81
CA ARG A 117 -28.77 14.71 52.82
C ARG A 117 -29.33 14.13 54.12
N LYS A 118 -29.06 14.77 55.26
CA LYS A 118 -29.92 14.57 56.44
C LYS A 118 -31.23 15.32 56.18
N PRO A 119 -32.39 14.63 56.20
CA PRO A 119 -33.66 15.33 56.10
C PRO A 119 -33.79 16.29 57.28
N PHE A 120 -34.23 17.52 57.02
CA PHE A 120 -34.21 18.61 58.00
C PHE A 120 -35.09 18.39 59.25
N TRP A 121 -35.88 17.31 59.27
CA TRP A 121 -36.69 16.87 60.40
C TRP A 121 -35.99 15.85 61.33
N LYS A 122 -34.79 15.36 60.97
CA LYS A 122 -33.99 14.43 61.81
C LYS A 122 -33.04 15.14 62.79
N PHE A 123 -33.37 16.35 63.23
CA PHE A 123 -32.64 17.11 64.24
C PHE A 123 -33.27 16.94 65.64
N TRP A 124 -33.54 15.71 66.07
CA TRP A 124 -33.94 15.38 67.45
C TRP A 124 -33.39 14.01 67.81
#